data_AF-A4BRT7-F1
#
_entry.id   AF-A4BRT7-F1
#
_cell.length_a   1.000
_cell.length_b   1.000
_cell.length_c   1.000
_cell.angle_alpha   90.00
_cell.angle_beta   90.00
_cell.angle_gamma   90.00
#
_symmetry.space_group_name_H-M   'P 1'
#
loop_
_entity.id
_entity.type
_entity.pdbx_description
1 polymer ?
#
loop_
_entity_poly.entity_id
_entity_poly.type
_entity_poly.pdbx_seq_one_letter_code
_entity_poly.pdbx_strand_id
1 'polypeptide(L)'
;MDLSFLRREIAVGLNKIFLGFLRFGFYPRYYVAVNKKVLRQAESQIRALNCVKFISDRGSSFLPESALTYHINTTEPPRRFSRDLAQGAHEGGTVTHVALQVAYYLGFKEVVLIGLDHRFEYTGAPNEARRLDGPDRNHFTPDYFGHGQTWDNPDLAQSEESYTIARQEYERVGRRIIDATVNGACTIFEKASYRDLFFS
;
A
#
# COMPACT_ATOMS: atom_id res chain seq x y z
N MET A 1 7.70 -9.57 -13.10
CA MET A 1 7.21 -10.78 -12.44
C MET A 1 5.78 -10.99 -12.92
N ASP A 2 5.44 -12.17 -13.40
CA ASP A 2 4.04 -12.53 -13.61
C ASP A 2 3.42 -12.88 -12.24
N LEU A 3 2.30 -12.26 -11.90
CA LEU A 3 1.55 -12.45 -10.66
C LEU A 3 0.12 -12.95 -10.93
N SER A 4 -0.10 -13.56 -12.11
CA SER A 4 -1.41 -14.04 -12.54
C SER A 4 -2.04 -15.08 -11.62
N PHE A 5 -1.25 -15.76 -10.78
CA PHE A 5 -1.74 -16.64 -9.72
C PHE A 5 -2.61 -15.89 -8.69
N LEU A 6 -2.39 -14.59 -8.47
CA LEU A 6 -3.19 -13.76 -7.57
C LEU A 6 -4.64 -13.56 -8.06
N ARG A 7 -4.98 -13.96 -9.30
CA ARG A 7 -6.38 -13.96 -9.78
C ARG A 7 -7.29 -14.88 -8.98
N ARG A 8 -6.73 -15.86 -8.27
CA ARG A 8 -7.48 -16.80 -7.42
C ARG A 8 -7.65 -16.29 -5.99
N GLU A 9 -7.04 -15.15 -5.67
CA GLU A 9 -6.99 -14.58 -4.32
C GLU A 9 -7.73 -13.26 -4.22
N ILE A 10 -8.00 -12.82 -3.00
CA ILE A 10 -8.48 -11.46 -2.75
C ILE A 10 -7.26 -10.53 -2.64
N ALA A 11 -6.94 -9.83 -3.72
CA ALA A 11 -5.82 -8.90 -3.77
C ALA A 11 -6.21 -7.46 -3.41
N VAL A 12 -5.34 -6.79 -2.65
CA VAL A 12 -5.39 -5.35 -2.37
C VAL A 12 -4.28 -4.65 -3.14
N GLY A 13 -4.64 -3.78 -4.08
CA GLY A 13 -3.69 -2.99 -4.86
C GLY A 13 -3.37 -1.66 -4.20
N LEU A 14 -2.11 -1.21 -4.26
CA LEU A 14 -1.65 0.00 -3.56
C LEU A 14 -1.20 1.09 -4.53
N ASN A 15 -1.56 2.35 -4.27
CA ASN A 15 -1.05 3.53 -4.98
C ASN A 15 -1.04 3.37 -6.52
N LYS A 16 0.10 3.44 -7.21
CA LYS A 16 0.15 3.36 -8.68
C LYS A 16 0.24 1.93 -9.23
N ILE A 17 -0.28 0.93 -8.51
CA ILE A 17 -0.30 -0.50 -8.94
C ILE A 17 -0.86 -0.69 -10.36
N PHE A 18 -1.76 0.18 -10.81
CA PHE A 18 -2.36 0.15 -12.14
C PHE A 18 -1.33 0.26 -13.27
N LEU A 19 -0.16 0.87 -13.03
CA LEU A 19 0.94 0.91 -14.00
C LEU A 19 1.50 -0.49 -14.30
N GLY A 20 1.26 -1.45 -13.42
CA GLY A 20 1.76 -2.82 -13.54
C GLY A 20 0.73 -3.84 -14.00
N PHE A 21 -0.56 -3.51 -14.14
CA PHE A 21 -1.62 -4.51 -14.36
C PHE A 21 -1.39 -5.42 -15.57
N LEU A 22 -0.92 -4.87 -16.70
CA LEU A 22 -0.62 -5.67 -17.88
C LEU A 22 0.53 -6.66 -17.61
N ARG A 23 1.59 -6.20 -16.93
CA ARG A 23 2.78 -7.01 -16.61
C ARG A 23 2.51 -8.07 -15.54
N PHE A 24 1.74 -7.70 -14.51
CA PHE A 24 1.46 -8.55 -13.35
C PHE A 24 0.32 -9.52 -13.61
N GLY A 25 -0.54 -9.26 -14.59
CA GLY A 25 -1.54 -10.21 -15.02
C GLY A 25 -2.62 -10.48 -13.97
N PHE A 26 -2.91 -9.56 -13.05
CA PHE A 26 -4.05 -9.63 -12.12
C PHE A 26 -4.70 -8.26 -11.95
N TYR A 27 -5.93 -8.23 -11.45
CA TYR A 27 -6.66 -7.01 -11.12
C TYR A 27 -7.17 -7.11 -9.67
N PRO A 28 -6.97 -6.09 -8.82
CA PRO A 28 -7.27 -6.20 -7.40
C PRO A 28 -8.77 -6.07 -7.09
N ARG A 29 -9.23 -6.73 -6.03
CA ARG A 29 -10.60 -6.60 -5.49
C ARG A 29 -10.77 -5.29 -4.71
N TYR A 30 -9.71 -4.89 -4.00
CA TYR A 30 -9.65 -3.68 -3.19
C TYR A 30 -8.46 -2.81 -3.59
N TYR A 31 -8.56 -1.51 -3.38
CA TYR A 31 -7.51 -0.56 -3.69
C TYR A 31 -7.31 0.41 -2.52
N VAL A 32 -6.06 0.76 -2.20
CA VAL A 32 -5.73 1.70 -1.13
C VAL A 32 -4.73 2.75 -1.62
N ALA A 33 -5.04 4.02 -1.37
CA ALA A 33 -4.09 5.13 -1.58
C ALA A 33 -4.37 6.27 -0.61
N VAL A 34 -3.32 6.78 0.05
CA VAL A 34 -3.46 7.78 1.12
C VAL A 34 -2.58 9.02 0.95
N ASN A 35 -1.46 8.92 0.23
CA ASN A 35 -0.62 10.08 -0.03
C ASN A 35 -1.34 11.04 -1.00
N LYS A 36 -1.59 12.28 -0.55
CA LYS A 36 -2.31 13.31 -1.33
C LYS A 36 -1.67 13.60 -2.69
N LYS A 37 -0.34 13.55 -2.82
CA LYS A 37 0.35 13.75 -4.11
C LYS A 37 0.07 12.60 -5.07
N VAL A 38 0.14 11.35 -4.59
CA VAL A 38 -0.24 10.17 -5.39
C VAL A 38 -1.69 10.30 -5.86
N LEU A 39 -2.60 10.65 -4.96
CA LEU A 39 -4.01 10.85 -5.30
C LEU A 39 -4.20 11.90 -6.39
N ARG A 40 -3.50 13.05 -6.29
CA ARG A 40 -3.56 14.12 -7.30
C ARG A 40 -2.97 13.71 -8.63
N GLN A 41 -1.79 13.09 -8.62
CA GLN A 41 -1.07 12.67 -9.83
C GLN A 41 -1.80 11.56 -10.60
N ALA A 42 -2.52 10.69 -9.88
CA ALA A 42 -3.18 9.52 -10.43
C ALA A 42 -4.72 9.64 -10.43
N GLU A 43 -5.27 10.86 -10.33
CA GLU A 43 -6.71 11.07 -10.12
C GLU A 43 -7.56 10.31 -11.16
N SER A 44 -7.26 10.52 -12.45
CA SER A 44 -8.03 9.93 -13.55
C SER A 44 -7.94 8.40 -13.55
N GLN A 45 -6.76 7.85 -13.26
CA GLN A 45 -6.50 6.43 -13.22
C GLN A 45 -7.22 5.78 -12.03
N ILE A 46 -7.13 6.39 -10.85
CA ILE A 46 -7.84 5.93 -9.64
C ILE A 46 -9.36 5.96 -9.86
N ARG A 47 -9.88 7.01 -10.50
CA ARG A 47 -11.30 7.12 -10.85
C ARG A 47 -11.74 5.97 -11.77
N ALA A 48 -10.92 5.64 -12.77
CA ALA A 48 -11.19 4.59 -13.75
C ALA A 48 -11.11 3.16 -13.18
N LEU A 49 -10.51 2.95 -12.00
CA LEU A 49 -10.47 1.62 -11.39
C LEU A 49 -11.89 1.10 -11.10
N ASN A 50 -12.16 -0.14 -11.50
CA ASN A 50 -13.41 -0.86 -11.22
C ASN A 50 -13.25 -1.86 -10.05
N CYS A 51 -12.85 -1.35 -8.89
CA CYS A 51 -12.75 -2.10 -7.63
C CYS A 51 -13.12 -1.18 -6.46
N VAL A 52 -13.34 -1.75 -5.27
CA VAL A 52 -13.63 -0.96 -4.06
C VAL A 52 -12.35 -0.25 -3.60
N LYS A 53 -12.42 1.07 -3.45
CA LYS A 53 -11.29 1.94 -3.15
C LYS A 53 -11.46 2.54 -1.77
N PHE A 54 -10.37 2.50 -1.01
CA PHE A 54 -10.20 3.12 0.28
C PHE A 54 -9.18 4.25 0.12
N ILE A 55 -9.66 5.49 0.16
CA ILE A 55 -8.88 6.68 -0.17
C ILE A 55 -8.79 7.59 1.05
N SER A 56 -7.63 8.19 1.31
CA SER A 56 -7.53 9.22 2.37
C SER A 56 -8.51 10.37 2.12
N ASP A 57 -9.15 10.85 3.17
CA ASP A 57 -9.95 12.07 3.22
C ASP A 57 -9.23 13.34 2.72
N ARG A 58 -7.90 13.35 2.70
CA ARG A 58 -7.07 14.39 2.04
C ARG A 58 -7.33 14.49 0.53
N GLY A 59 -7.92 13.45 -0.05
CA GLY A 59 -8.36 13.33 -1.45
C GLY A 59 -9.76 13.89 -1.75
N SER A 60 -10.55 14.18 -0.72
CA SER A 60 -12.01 14.34 -0.84
C SER A 60 -12.46 15.45 -1.80
N SER A 61 -11.73 16.57 -1.85
CA SER A 61 -12.05 17.72 -2.71
C SER A 61 -11.95 17.46 -4.22
N PHE A 62 -11.39 16.32 -4.65
CA PHE A 62 -11.14 16.02 -6.06
C PHE A 62 -11.38 14.57 -6.46
N LEU A 63 -11.26 13.65 -5.51
CA LEU A 63 -11.73 12.28 -5.62
C LEU A 63 -12.90 12.10 -4.65
N PRO A 64 -14.11 12.59 -4.97
CA PRO A 64 -15.26 12.41 -4.10
C PRO A 64 -15.64 10.92 -3.99
N GLU A 65 -16.40 10.59 -2.95
CA GLU A 65 -16.94 9.25 -2.77
C GLU A 65 -17.85 8.83 -3.93
N SER A 66 -17.99 7.51 -4.09
CA SER A 66 -18.89 6.90 -5.06
C SER A 66 -19.28 5.51 -4.55
N ALA A 67 -20.11 4.79 -5.31
CA ALA A 67 -20.44 3.39 -4.98
C ALA A 67 -19.21 2.48 -4.83
N LEU A 68 -18.06 2.85 -5.39
CA LEU A 68 -16.80 2.11 -5.30
C LEU A 68 -15.67 2.90 -4.62
N THR A 69 -15.92 4.11 -4.13
CA THR A 69 -14.88 4.94 -3.51
C THR A 69 -15.35 5.39 -2.14
N TYR A 70 -14.61 4.99 -1.11
CA TYR A 70 -14.86 5.34 0.29
C TYR A 70 -13.69 6.13 0.84
N HIS A 71 -13.99 7.19 1.58
CA HIS A 71 -12.96 7.95 2.29
C HIS A 71 -12.67 7.34 3.65
N ILE A 72 -11.38 7.30 4.01
CA ILE A 72 -10.92 6.96 5.34
C ILE A 72 -10.32 8.22 5.96
N ASN A 73 -10.73 8.52 7.19
CA ASN A 73 -10.07 9.55 7.99
C ASN A 73 -8.62 9.13 8.27
N THR A 74 -7.66 9.82 7.65
CA THR A 74 -6.22 9.61 7.91
C THR A 74 -5.54 10.84 8.51
N THR A 75 -6.27 11.94 8.69
CA THR A 75 -5.76 13.15 9.34
C THR A 75 -5.80 13.06 10.86
N GLU A 76 -6.81 12.41 11.41
CA GLU A 76 -7.04 12.31 12.87
C GLU A 76 -7.33 10.87 13.30
N PRO A 77 -6.39 9.91 13.06
CA PRO A 77 -6.61 8.53 13.43
C PRO A 77 -6.60 8.36 14.97
N PRO A 78 -7.50 7.55 15.54
CA PRO A 78 -7.65 7.42 16.99
C PRO A 78 -6.54 6.59 17.65
N ARG A 79 -5.82 5.78 16.86
CA ARG A 79 -4.80 4.82 17.32
C ARG A 79 -3.72 4.65 16.24
N ARG A 80 -2.53 4.19 16.64
CA ARG A 80 -1.43 3.82 15.71
C ARG A 80 -1.78 2.67 14.77
N PHE A 81 -2.72 1.82 15.18
CA PHE A 81 -3.34 0.79 14.34
C PHE A 81 -4.83 0.76 14.65
N SER A 82 -5.65 1.07 13.66
CA SER A 82 -7.10 1.02 13.78
C SER A 82 -7.63 -0.34 13.38
N ARG A 83 -8.50 -0.90 14.24
CA ARG A 83 -9.25 -2.14 13.97
C ARG A 83 -10.62 -1.87 13.37
N ASP A 84 -11.04 -0.61 13.38
CA ASP A 84 -12.34 -0.14 12.90
C ASP A 84 -12.13 1.06 11.97
N LEU A 85 -12.24 0.82 10.67
CA LEU A 85 -11.99 1.86 9.67
C LEU A 85 -13.01 3.01 9.75
N ALA A 86 -14.18 2.81 10.34
CA ALA A 86 -15.16 3.88 10.53
C ALA A 86 -14.62 4.98 11.45
N GLN A 87 -13.61 4.68 12.27
CA GLN A 87 -12.95 5.65 13.16
C GLN A 87 -11.71 6.28 12.52
N GLY A 88 -11.25 5.78 11.36
CA GLY A 88 -10.04 6.23 10.67
C GLY A 88 -8.93 5.18 10.63
N ALA A 89 -7.83 5.52 9.97
CA ALA A 89 -6.64 4.68 9.84
C ALA A 89 -5.35 5.50 9.92
N HIS A 90 -4.35 4.98 10.61
CA HIS A 90 -3.06 5.65 10.75
C HIS A 90 -2.17 5.36 9.55
N GLU A 91 -1.59 6.39 8.92
CA GLU A 91 -0.76 6.19 7.71
C GLU A 91 0.58 5.52 8.01
N GLY A 92 1.20 5.80 9.16
CA GLY A 92 2.39 5.08 9.61
C GLY A 92 3.60 5.17 8.66
N GLY A 93 3.72 6.24 7.88
CA GLY A 93 4.81 6.43 6.91
C GLY A 93 4.69 5.59 5.64
N THR A 94 3.63 4.78 5.49
CA THR A 94 3.49 3.84 4.37
C THR A 94 2.04 3.45 4.07
N VAL A 95 1.66 3.46 2.80
CA VAL A 95 0.32 2.99 2.37
C VAL A 95 0.06 1.53 2.76
N THR A 96 1.12 0.72 2.87
CA THR A 96 1.01 -0.69 3.27
C THR A 96 0.42 -0.82 4.68
N HIS A 97 0.73 0.10 5.59
CA HIS A 97 0.18 0.07 6.96
C HIS A 97 -1.32 0.33 6.98
N VAL A 98 -1.80 1.23 6.11
CA VAL A 98 -3.25 1.46 5.94
C VAL A 98 -3.91 0.23 5.31
N ALA A 99 -3.28 -0.38 4.32
CA ALA A 99 -3.80 -1.60 3.70
C ALA A 99 -3.91 -2.76 4.70
N LEU A 100 -2.97 -2.88 5.63
CA LEU A 100 -3.03 -3.86 6.73
C LEU A 100 -4.19 -3.59 7.69
N GLN A 101 -4.49 -2.33 8.01
CA GLN A 101 -5.67 -1.95 8.80
C GLN A 101 -6.97 -2.25 8.05
N VAL A 102 -6.99 -1.98 6.73
CA VAL A 102 -8.13 -2.33 5.86
C VAL A 102 -8.37 -3.84 5.85
N ALA A 103 -7.33 -4.64 5.61
CA ALA A 103 -7.45 -6.08 5.62
C ALA A 103 -7.90 -6.60 7.00
N TYR A 104 -7.43 -5.99 8.09
CA TYR A 104 -7.85 -6.35 9.45
C TYR A 104 -9.35 -6.11 9.66
N TYR A 105 -9.83 -4.93 9.27
CA TYR A 105 -11.23 -4.53 9.40
C TYR A 105 -12.17 -5.42 8.59
N LEU A 106 -11.75 -5.78 7.36
CA LEU A 106 -12.49 -6.71 6.51
C LEU A 106 -12.49 -8.16 7.01
N GLY A 107 -11.75 -8.46 8.09
CA GLY A 107 -11.77 -9.77 8.75
C GLY A 107 -10.74 -10.76 8.22
N PHE A 108 -9.78 -10.35 7.38
CA PHE A 108 -8.71 -11.23 6.92
C PHE A 108 -7.86 -11.70 8.10
N LYS A 109 -7.61 -13.02 8.15
CA LYS A 109 -6.81 -13.67 9.20
C LYS A 109 -5.37 -13.91 8.78
N GLU A 110 -5.13 -14.06 7.49
CA GLU A 110 -3.80 -14.21 6.92
C GLU A 110 -3.67 -13.20 5.78
N VAL A 111 -2.59 -12.41 5.81
CA VAL A 111 -2.29 -11.41 4.79
C VAL A 111 -0.89 -11.68 4.26
N VAL A 112 -0.79 -11.87 2.95
CA VAL A 112 0.49 -12.09 2.27
C VAL A 112 0.90 -10.80 1.55
N LEU A 113 2.09 -10.31 1.85
CA LEU A 113 2.70 -9.16 1.21
C LEU A 113 3.53 -9.60 0.00
N ILE A 114 3.33 -8.91 -1.11
CA ILE A 114 4.10 -9.07 -2.35
C ILE A 114 4.52 -7.68 -2.81
N GLY A 115 5.83 -7.48 -3.03
CA GLY A 115 6.38 -6.20 -3.48
C GLY A 115 6.75 -5.22 -2.36
N LEU A 116 6.95 -5.70 -1.13
CA LEU A 116 7.55 -4.93 -0.03
C LEU A 116 9.09 -4.96 -0.14
N ASP A 117 9.63 -4.30 -1.17
CA ASP A 117 11.06 -4.32 -1.44
C ASP A 117 11.87 -3.67 -0.32
N HIS A 118 11.33 -2.60 0.28
CA HIS A 118 11.90 -1.87 1.41
C HIS A 118 13.35 -1.40 1.17
N ARG A 119 13.65 -1.00 -0.08
CA ARG A 119 14.93 -0.41 -0.50
C ARG A 119 14.67 0.87 -1.27
N PHE A 120 15.37 1.94 -0.92
CA PHE A 120 15.23 3.23 -1.56
C PHE A 120 16.59 3.92 -1.68
N GLU A 121 16.87 4.48 -2.86
CA GLU A 121 17.96 5.42 -3.12
C GLU A 121 17.39 6.84 -2.98
N TYR A 122 17.76 7.56 -1.90
CA TYR A 122 17.31 8.93 -1.65
C TYR A 122 18.28 9.72 -0.76
N THR A 123 18.12 11.05 -0.75
CA THR A 123 18.85 11.98 0.12
C THR A 123 17.93 13.04 0.73
N GLY A 124 18.29 13.51 1.92
CA GLY A 124 17.51 14.49 2.69
C GLY A 124 16.69 13.87 3.81
N ALA A 125 15.76 14.66 4.35
CA ALA A 125 14.96 14.26 5.50
C ALA A 125 13.82 13.30 5.10
N PRO A 126 13.35 12.45 6.02
CA PRO A 126 12.12 11.68 5.85
C PRO A 126 10.92 12.60 5.51
N ASN A 127 10.06 12.16 4.60
CA ASN A 127 8.90 12.91 4.10
C ASN A 127 9.22 14.25 3.42
N GLU A 128 10.51 14.53 3.14
CA GLU A 128 10.88 15.71 2.37
C GLU A 128 10.41 15.55 0.91
N ALA A 129 9.73 16.58 0.41
CA ALA A 129 9.26 16.60 -0.96
C ALA A 129 10.43 16.73 -1.94
N ARG A 130 10.50 15.83 -2.92
CA ARG A 130 11.50 15.82 -3.98
C ARG A 130 10.84 15.77 -5.35
N ARG A 131 11.36 16.52 -6.32
CA ARG A 131 11.01 16.36 -7.73
C ARG A 131 11.96 15.37 -8.38
N LEU A 132 11.43 14.41 -9.13
CA LEU A 132 12.20 13.43 -9.89
C LEU A 132 12.07 13.76 -11.37
N ASP A 133 13.09 14.42 -11.95
CA ASP A 133 13.08 14.77 -13.37
C ASP A 133 13.43 13.55 -14.27
N GLY A 134 14.21 12.60 -13.76
CA GLY A 134 14.58 11.35 -14.42
C GLY A 134 13.64 10.17 -14.13
N PRO A 135 14.04 8.93 -14.50
CA PRO A 135 13.27 7.74 -14.18
C PRO A 135 13.27 7.45 -12.66
N ASP A 136 12.16 6.93 -12.15
CA ASP A 136 12.07 6.43 -10.78
C ASP A 136 12.84 5.10 -10.64
N ARG A 137 13.80 5.05 -9.71
CA ARG A 137 14.62 3.85 -9.43
C ARG A 137 14.14 3.08 -8.19
N ASN A 138 13.19 3.63 -7.45
CA ASN A 138 12.73 3.13 -6.17
C ASN A 138 11.44 2.30 -6.26
N HIS A 139 10.78 2.31 -7.41
CA HIS A 139 9.52 1.59 -7.65
C HIS A 139 9.63 0.63 -8.83
N PHE A 140 8.62 -0.22 -9.00
CA PHE A 140 8.62 -1.31 -10.00
C PHE A 140 8.61 -0.85 -11.47
N THR A 141 8.43 0.45 -11.71
CA THR A 141 8.43 1.09 -13.03
C THR A 141 9.06 2.48 -12.94
N PRO A 142 9.87 2.91 -13.94
CA PRO A 142 10.45 4.25 -13.99
C PRO A 142 9.41 5.38 -14.03
N ASP A 143 8.19 5.08 -14.50
CA ASP A 143 7.10 6.05 -14.64
C ASP A 143 6.34 6.32 -13.33
N TYR A 144 6.73 5.69 -12.22
CA TYR A 144 5.97 5.77 -10.98
C TYR A 144 5.95 7.19 -10.42
N PHE A 145 7.11 7.78 -10.10
CA PHE A 145 7.26 9.21 -9.82
C PHE A 145 8.23 9.92 -10.77
N GLY A 146 8.72 9.24 -11.81
CA GLY A 146 9.67 9.82 -12.74
C GLY A 146 9.08 10.93 -13.61
N HIS A 147 9.95 11.52 -14.42
CA HIS A 147 9.60 12.43 -15.51
C HIS A 147 8.88 13.71 -15.06
N GLY A 148 9.35 14.30 -13.96
CA GLY A 148 8.96 15.61 -13.46
C GLY A 148 7.94 15.60 -12.33
N GLN A 149 7.51 14.42 -11.85
CA GLN A 149 6.59 14.32 -10.73
C GLN A 149 7.31 14.51 -9.38
N THR A 150 6.52 14.81 -8.35
CA THR A 150 6.99 14.96 -6.98
C THR A 150 6.70 13.71 -6.17
N TRP A 151 7.66 13.29 -5.35
CA TRP A 151 7.48 12.24 -4.35
C TRP A 151 7.91 12.75 -2.98
N ASP A 152 7.60 11.98 -1.94
CA ASP A 152 8.08 12.21 -0.58
C ASP A 152 9.14 11.17 -0.27
N ASN A 153 10.27 11.60 0.28
CA ASN A 153 11.30 10.68 0.77
C ASN A 153 10.68 9.67 1.75
N PRO A 154 11.08 8.38 1.70
CA PRO A 154 10.54 7.37 2.58
C PRO A 154 10.94 7.64 4.04
N ASP A 155 10.02 7.40 4.97
CA ASP A 155 10.30 7.36 6.41
C ASP A 155 10.38 5.90 6.86
N LEU A 156 11.56 5.29 6.69
CA LEU A 156 11.75 3.86 6.97
C LEU A 156 11.59 3.55 8.47
N ALA A 157 12.08 4.42 9.34
CA ALA A 157 11.96 4.23 10.78
C ALA A 157 10.48 4.22 11.22
N GLN A 158 9.69 5.20 10.75
CA GLN A 158 8.26 5.24 11.03
C GLN A 158 7.50 4.08 10.40
N SER A 159 7.90 3.67 9.18
CA SER A 159 7.31 2.50 8.50
C SER A 159 7.56 1.21 9.28
N GLU A 160 8.78 1.00 9.77
CA GLU A 160 9.16 -0.20 10.54
C GLU A 160 8.48 -0.24 11.92
N GLU A 161 8.35 0.90 12.61
CA GLU A 161 7.55 1.02 13.83
C GLU A 161 6.10 0.59 13.53
N SER A 162 5.52 1.12 12.46
CA SER A 162 4.13 0.86 12.07
C SER A 162 3.92 -0.61 11.68
N TYR A 163 4.84 -1.20 10.92
CA TYR A 163 4.83 -2.63 10.60
C TYR A 163 4.93 -3.51 11.85
N THR A 164 5.75 -3.11 12.83
CA THR A 164 5.89 -3.84 14.09
C THR A 164 4.57 -3.83 14.86
N ILE A 165 3.92 -2.68 14.96
CA ILE A 165 2.60 -2.55 15.60
C ILE A 165 1.56 -3.38 14.85
N ALA A 166 1.51 -3.30 13.52
CA ALA A 166 0.57 -4.09 12.72
C ALA A 166 0.75 -5.60 12.95
N ARG A 167 2.00 -6.09 12.95
CA ARG A 167 2.30 -7.50 13.22
C ARG A 167 1.77 -7.91 14.60
N GLN A 168 2.09 -7.15 15.65
CA GLN A 168 1.63 -7.43 17.02
C GLN A 168 0.09 -7.46 17.12
N GLU A 169 -0.58 -6.53 16.46
CA GLU A 169 -2.04 -6.41 16.45
C GLU A 169 -2.74 -7.61 15.78
N TYR A 170 -2.14 -8.15 14.71
CA TYR A 170 -2.57 -9.39 14.08
C TYR A 170 -2.32 -10.60 14.98
N GLU A 171 -1.09 -10.76 15.48
CA GLU A 171 -0.67 -11.91 16.28
C GLU A 171 -1.47 -12.05 17.58
N ARG A 172 -1.82 -10.93 18.24
CA ARG A 172 -2.60 -10.90 19.49
C ARG A 172 -3.97 -11.59 19.38
N VAL A 173 -4.49 -11.75 18.18
CA VAL A 173 -5.79 -12.41 17.91
C VAL A 173 -5.65 -13.62 16.98
N GLY A 174 -4.44 -14.20 16.89
CA GLY A 174 -4.17 -15.40 16.10
C GLY A 174 -4.25 -15.17 14.58
N ARG A 175 -4.03 -13.94 14.12
CA ARG A 175 -3.90 -13.59 12.70
C ARG A 175 -2.42 -13.43 12.34
N ARG A 176 -2.09 -13.48 11.05
CA ARG A 176 -0.70 -13.43 10.58
C ARG A 176 -0.52 -12.50 9.38
N ILE A 177 0.66 -11.91 9.31
CA ILE A 177 1.15 -11.17 8.15
C ILE A 177 2.44 -11.85 7.70
N ILE A 178 2.49 -12.28 6.44
CA ILE A 178 3.60 -13.01 5.85
C ILE A 178 4.15 -12.16 4.70
N ASP A 179 5.45 -11.93 4.66
CA ASP A 179 6.11 -11.26 3.54
C ASP A 179 6.70 -12.29 2.58
N ALA A 180 6.06 -12.41 1.41
CA ALA A 180 6.47 -13.29 0.33
C ALA A 180 7.15 -12.53 -0.83
N THR A 181 7.62 -11.31 -0.56
CA THR A 181 8.36 -10.50 -1.53
C THR A 181 9.70 -11.14 -1.86
N VAL A 182 9.89 -11.45 -3.14
CA VAL A 182 11.16 -11.99 -3.65
C VAL A 182 12.28 -10.98 -3.37
N ASN A 183 13.28 -11.40 -2.59
CA ASN A 183 14.42 -10.57 -2.19
C ASN A 183 14.05 -9.28 -1.44
N GLY A 184 12.86 -9.16 -0.82
CA GLY A 184 12.48 -7.96 -0.06
C GLY A 184 13.34 -7.75 1.19
N ALA A 185 13.69 -6.50 1.50
CA ALA A 185 14.61 -6.15 2.60
C ALA A 185 13.94 -5.95 3.96
N CYS A 186 12.61 -5.85 4.03
CA CYS A 186 11.90 -5.70 5.30
C CYS A 186 12.10 -6.95 6.16
N THR A 187 12.50 -6.81 7.42
CA THR A 187 12.76 -7.93 8.35
C THR A 187 11.70 -8.07 9.44
N ILE A 188 10.65 -7.24 9.41
CA ILE A 188 9.63 -7.18 10.47
C ILE A 188 8.67 -8.37 10.43
N PHE A 189 8.35 -8.86 9.22
CA PHE A 189 7.36 -9.92 9.01
C PHE A 189 8.02 -11.28 8.76
N GLU A 190 7.28 -12.36 9.07
CA GLU A 190 7.67 -13.73 8.70
C GLU A 190 7.89 -13.82 7.19
N LYS A 191 9.00 -14.43 6.76
CA LYS A 191 9.32 -14.60 5.34
C LYS A 191 8.86 -15.96 4.84
N ALA A 192 8.27 -15.99 3.65
CA ALA A 192 7.94 -17.23 2.96
C ALA A 192 8.18 -17.10 1.44
N SER A 193 8.35 -18.23 0.76
CA SER A 193 8.31 -18.25 -0.70
C SER A 193 6.86 -18.14 -1.17
N TYR A 194 6.57 -17.22 -2.09
CA TYR A 194 5.23 -17.17 -2.72
C TYR A 194 4.90 -18.48 -3.46
N ARG A 195 5.92 -19.25 -3.88
CA ARG A 195 5.68 -20.56 -4.52
C ARG A 195 5.09 -21.55 -3.53
N ASP A 196 5.60 -21.57 -2.31
CA ASP A 196 5.14 -22.50 -1.27
C ASP A 196 3.72 -22.15 -0.81
N LEU A 197 3.39 -20.86 -0.78
CA LEU A 197 2.07 -20.37 -0.37
C LEU A 197 0.97 -20.57 -1.41
N PHE A 198 1.27 -20.46 -2.71
CA PHE A 198 0.23 -20.39 -3.76
C PHE A 198 0.27 -21.53 -4.79
N PHE A 199 1.27 -22.41 -4.74
CA PHE A 199 1.44 -23.51 -5.69
C PHE A 199 1.62 -24.87 -5.00
N SER A 200 1.31 -24.95 -3.70
CA SER A 200 1.22 -26.20 -2.95
C SER A 200 -0.12 -26.92 -3.15
#